data_AF-A0A4R5E6V1-F1
#
_entry.id   AF-A0A4R5E6V1-F1
#
_cell.length_a   1.000
_cell.length_b   1.000
_cell.length_c   1.000
_cell.angle_alpha   90.00
_cell.angle_beta   90.00
_cell.angle_gamma   90.00
#
_symmetry.space_group_name_H-M   'P 1'
#
loop_
_entity.id
_entity.type
_entity.pdbx_description
1 polymer ?
#
loop_
_entity_poly.entity_id
_entity_poly.type
_entity_poly.pdbx_seq_one_letter_code
_entity_poly.pdbx_strand_id
1 'polypeptide(L)'
;MRAVFSAWLTSGVIAVFALLVLKVLAPADGQAEPVDEYARVLRVHLPWLAFCVLMAVAAGSYVRDWANDLGRALAAFPAPLLGGVAAGFIGLPASSTAVGVLLHLIEAALGVLVGLALSKALAQRWEVDGSDRRERGAWRRSR
;
A
#
# COMPACT_ATOMS: atom_id res chain seq x y z
N MET A 1 -13.69 2.76 -16.10
CA MET A 1 -14.22 3.35 -14.85
C MET A 1 -14.41 2.33 -13.73
N ARG A 2 -15.09 1.19 -13.93
CA ARG A 2 -15.31 0.17 -12.87
C ARG A 2 -14.02 -0.29 -12.17
N ALA A 3 -12.96 -0.60 -12.93
CA ALA A 3 -11.69 -1.03 -12.37
C ALA A 3 -11.01 0.02 -11.46
N VAL A 4 -11.10 1.31 -11.81
CA VAL A 4 -10.59 2.41 -10.97
C VAL A 4 -11.41 2.49 -9.69
N PHE A 5 -12.73 2.38 -9.77
CA PHE A 5 -13.60 2.41 -8.61
C PHE A 5 -13.32 1.22 -7.66
N SER A 6 -13.11 0.02 -8.19
CA SER A 6 -12.71 -1.17 -7.42
C SER A 6 -11.32 -1.00 -6.79
N ALA A 7 -10.36 -0.40 -7.51
CA ALA A 7 -9.03 -0.08 -6.99
C ALA A 7 -9.12 0.85 -5.78
N TRP A 8 -9.91 1.92 -5.91
CA TRP A 8 -10.09 2.93 -4.87
C TRP A 8 -10.85 2.38 -3.67
N LEU A 9 -11.88 1.58 -3.89
CA LEU A 9 -12.63 0.94 -2.81
C LEU A 9 -11.75 -0.04 -2.03
N THR A 10 -11.00 -0.91 -2.72
CA THR A 10 -10.12 -1.88 -2.06
C THR A 10 -9.01 -1.18 -1.28
N SER A 11 -8.38 -0.17 -1.89
CA SER A 11 -7.35 0.64 -1.24
C SER A 11 -7.91 1.42 -0.05
N GLY A 12 -9.13 1.96 -0.15
CA GLY A 12 -9.82 2.63 0.95
C GLY A 12 -10.12 1.71 2.12
N VAL A 13 -10.55 0.46 1.87
CA VAL A 13 -10.74 -0.55 2.92
C VAL A 13 -9.41 -0.84 3.62
N ILE A 14 -8.32 -1.03 2.86
CA ILE A 14 -6.98 -1.24 3.43
C ILE A 14 -6.55 -0.01 4.26
N ALA A 15 -6.84 1.20 3.80
CA ALA A 15 -6.53 2.43 4.54
C ALA A 15 -7.29 2.49 5.88
N VAL A 16 -8.57 2.11 5.92
CA VAL A 16 -9.34 2.03 7.16
C VAL A 16 -8.72 1.02 8.13
N PHE A 17 -8.36 -0.17 7.65
CA PHE A 17 -7.65 -1.16 8.46
C PHE A 17 -6.31 -0.64 8.97
N ALA A 18 -5.55 0.06 8.12
CA ALA A 18 -4.28 0.66 8.49
C ALA A 18 -4.43 1.64 9.66
N LEU A 19 -5.43 2.52 9.58
CA LEU A 19 -5.70 3.50 10.63
C LEU A 19 -6.16 2.82 11.93
N LEU A 20 -6.97 1.77 11.86
CA LEU A 20 -7.37 0.99 13.04
C LEU A 20 -6.15 0.31 13.70
N VAL A 21 -5.28 -0.30 12.90
CA VAL A 21 -4.05 -0.95 13.39
C VAL A 21 -3.11 0.07 14.02
N LEU A 22 -2.91 1.22 13.37
CA LEU A 22 -2.11 2.32 13.92
C LEU A 22 -2.70 2.85 15.23
N LYS A 23 -4.02 2.96 15.33
CA LYS A 23 -4.69 3.39 16.57
C LYS A 23 -4.50 2.39 17.72
N VAL A 24 -4.48 1.09 17.43
CA VAL A 24 -4.22 0.05 18.43
C VAL A 24 -2.74 -0.01 18.83
N LEU A 25 -1.83 0.22 17.88
CA LEU A 25 -0.38 0.18 18.11
C LEU A 25 0.20 1.50 18.63
N ALA A 26 -0.55 2.59 18.56
CA ALA A 26 -0.12 3.89 19.05
C ALA A 26 0.18 3.79 20.55
N PRO A 27 1.35 4.27 21.00
CA PRO A 27 1.66 4.29 22.42
C PRO A 27 0.64 5.18 23.15
N ALA A 28 0.04 4.65 24.22
CA ALA A 28 -0.86 5.42 25.06
C ALA A 28 -0.06 6.52 25.79
N ASP A 29 -0.50 7.77 25.67
CA ASP A 29 0.07 8.89 26.40
C ASP A 29 0.03 8.58 27.91
N GLY A 30 1.20 8.39 28.53
CA GLY A 30 1.34 8.17 29.96
C GLY A 30 1.85 6.80 30.43
N GLN A 31 2.14 5.85 29.55
CA GLN A 31 2.79 4.60 29.99
C GLN A 31 4.31 4.77 30.15
N ALA A 32 4.70 4.80 31.43
CA ALA A 32 6.05 4.93 31.96
C ALA A 32 6.89 3.65 31.82
N GLU A 33 6.97 3.08 30.63
CA GLU A 33 8.06 2.15 30.31
C GLU A 33 9.12 2.88 29.48
N PRO A 34 10.43 2.66 29.74
CA PRO A 34 11.49 3.15 28.88
C PRO A 34 11.45 2.37 27.56
N VAL A 35 10.51 2.72 26.70
CA VAL A 35 10.43 2.19 25.35
C VAL A 35 11.54 2.87 24.56
N ASP A 36 12.51 2.08 24.14
CA ASP A 36 13.55 2.45 23.18
C ASP A 36 12.92 3.27 22.03
N GLU A 37 13.51 4.43 21.74
CA GLU A 37 13.01 5.35 20.71
C GLU A 37 12.88 4.64 19.35
N TYR A 38 13.79 3.69 19.06
CA TYR A 38 13.71 2.84 17.88
C TYR A 38 12.46 1.97 17.85
N ALA A 39 12.11 1.34 18.97
CA ALA A 39 10.91 0.50 19.06
C ALA A 39 9.63 1.33 18.90
N ARG A 40 9.62 2.58 19.37
CA ARG A 40 8.50 3.50 19.20
C ARG A 40 8.31 3.90 17.74
N VAL A 41 9.40 4.23 17.04
CA VAL A 41 9.38 4.54 15.61
C VAL A 41 8.89 3.33 14.81
N LEU A 42 9.45 2.14 15.08
CA LEU A 42 9.11 0.93 14.33
C LEU A 42 7.62 0.55 14.45
N ARG A 43 7.00 0.75 15.63
CA ARG A 43 5.59 0.41 15.87
C ARG A 43 4.60 1.24 15.07
N VAL A 44 5.00 2.42 14.59
CA VAL A 44 4.11 3.32 13.83
C VAL A 44 4.48 3.34 12.36
N HIS A 45 5.76 3.52 12.06
CA HIS A 45 6.24 3.72 10.69
C HIS A 45 6.25 2.44 9.86
N LEU A 46 6.61 1.30 10.46
CA LEU A 46 6.68 0.03 9.73
C LEU A 46 5.29 -0.48 9.31
N PRO A 47 4.25 -0.48 10.17
CA PRO A 47 2.89 -0.77 9.72
C PRO A 47 2.39 0.21 8.67
N TRP A 48 2.61 1.52 8.85
CA TRP A 48 2.19 2.52 7.88
C TRP A 48 2.77 2.28 6.48
N LEU A 49 4.09 2.07 6.42
CA LEU A 49 4.79 1.76 5.17
C LEU A 49 4.25 0.47 4.52
N ALA A 50 4.04 -0.58 5.32
CA ALA A 50 3.48 -1.84 4.83
C ALA A 50 2.06 -1.64 4.24
N PHE A 51 1.21 -0.85 4.88
CA PHE A 51 -0.12 -0.52 4.35
C PHE A 51 -0.04 0.32 3.08
N CYS A 52 0.89 1.26 2.98
CA CYS A 52 1.12 2.03 1.75
C CYS A 52 1.52 1.12 0.57
N VAL A 53 2.38 0.12 0.82
CA VAL A 53 2.72 -0.92 -0.16
C VAL A 53 1.48 -1.71 -0.56
N LEU A 54 0.70 -2.22 0.40
CA LEU A 54 -0.48 -3.03 0.13
C LEU A 54 -1.55 -2.26 -0.65
N MET A 55 -1.80 -1.00 -0.28
CA MET A 55 -2.70 -0.09 -0.99
C MET A 55 -2.28 0.07 -2.46
N ALA A 56 -0.99 0.28 -2.71
CA ALA A 56 -0.46 0.46 -4.05
C ALA A 56 -0.42 -0.83 -4.88
N VAL A 57 -0.16 -1.98 -4.26
CA VAL A 57 -0.28 -3.30 -4.90
C VAL A 57 -1.73 -3.56 -5.30
N ALA A 58 -2.67 -3.34 -4.38
CA ALA A 58 -4.09 -3.52 -4.64
C ALA A 58 -4.54 -2.61 -5.79
N ALA A 59 -4.21 -1.31 -5.72
CA ALA A 59 -4.53 -0.38 -6.79
C ALA A 59 -3.89 -0.79 -8.12
N GLY A 60 -2.60 -1.10 -8.12
CA GLY A 60 -1.83 -1.53 -9.30
C GLY A 60 -2.41 -2.78 -9.98
N SER A 61 -2.94 -3.72 -9.21
CA SER A 61 -3.55 -4.94 -9.75
C SER A 61 -4.81 -4.68 -10.60
N TYR A 62 -5.62 -3.68 -10.24
CA TYR A 62 -6.84 -3.32 -10.96
C TYR A 62 -6.61 -2.42 -12.18
N VAL A 63 -5.53 -1.64 -12.19
CA VAL A 63 -5.13 -0.82 -13.36
C VAL A 63 -3.99 -1.47 -14.16
N ARG A 64 -3.80 -2.79 -14.02
CA ARG A 64 -2.79 -3.58 -14.72
C ARG A 64 -2.91 -3.51 -16.25
N ASP A 65 -4.08 -3.23 -16.82
CA ASP A 65 -4.26 -3.16 -18.27
C ASP A 65 -4.03 -1.75 -18.85
N TRP A 66 -3.69 -0.78 -18.00
CA TRP A 66 -3.43 0.59 -18.46
C TRP A 66 -2.08 0.67 -19.17
N ALA A 67 -2.06 1.23 -20.38
CA ALA A 67 -0.85 1.37 -21.20
C ALA A 67 0.16 2.39 -20.66
N ASN A 68 -0.25 3.29 -19.75
CA ASN A 68 0.60 4.36 -19.24
C ASN A 68 0.94 4.16 -17.75
N ASP A 69 2.23 4.03 -17.45
CA ASP A 69 2.76 3.92 -16.08
C ASP A 69 2.39 5.14 -15.22
N LEU A 70 2.30 6.34 -15.82
CA LEU A 70 1.89 7.56 -15.12
C LEU A 70 0.43 7.47 -14.63
N GLY A 71 -0.46 6.90 -15.45
CA GLY A 71 -1.86 6.73 -15.07
C GLY A 71 -2.04 5.75 -13.91
N ARG A 72 -1.20 4.71 -13.84
CA ARG A 72 -1.18 3.76 -12.71
C ARG A 72 -0.70 4.42 -11.43
N ALA A 73 0.37 5.22 -11.53
CA ALA A 73 0.88 5.98 -10.39
C ALA A 73 -0.18 6.93 -9.84
N LEU A 74 -0.84 7.71 -10.72
CA LEU A 74 -1.90 8.64 -10.34
C LEU A 74 -3.14 7.94 -9.74
N ALA A 75 -3.41 6.68 -10.11
CA ALA A 75 -4.50 5.90 -9.51
C ALA A 75 -4.15 5.34 -8.13
N ALA A 76 -2.87 5.06 -7.85
CA ALA A 76 -2.41 4.46 -6.60
C ALA A 76 -2.02 5.48 -5.53
N PHE A 77 -1.52 6.65 -5.93
CA PHE A 77 -1.02 7.70 -5.04
C PHE A 77 -2.06 8.38 -4.12
N PRO A 78 -3.33 8.57 -4.53
CA PRO A 78 -4.30 9.31 -3.72
C PRO A 78 -4.64 8.63 -2.39
N ALA A 79 -4.71 7.30 -2.34
CA ALA A 79 -5.15 6.59 -1.14
C ALA A 79 -4.17 6.69 0.04
N PRO A 80 -2.86 6.46 -0.13
CA PRO A 80 -1.87 6.70 0.92
C PRO A 80 -1.82 8.16 1.37
N LEU A 81 -1.96 9.11 0.44
CA LEU A 81 -2.03 10.55 0.74
C LEU A 81 -3.23 10.89 1.62
N LEU A 82 -4.42 10.45 1.23
CA LEU A 82 -5.65 10.68 1.98
C LEU A 82 -5.61 9.98 3.34
N GLY A 83 -5.00 8.80 3.42
CA GLY A 83 -4.78 8.10 4.68
C GLY A 83 -3.85 8.88 5.62
N GLY A 84 -2.78 9.48 5.10
CA GLY A 84 -1.87 10.32 5.91
C GLY A 84 -2.54 11.59 6.42
N VAL A 85 -3.38 12.22 5.60
CA VAL A 85 -4.20 13.37 6.03
C VAL A 85 -5.21 12.94 7.10
N ALA A 86 -5.90 11.82 6.91
CA ALA A 86 -6.85 11.27 7.88
C ALA A 86 -6.18 10.90 9.22
N ALA A 87 -4.96 10.35 9.19
CA ALA A 87 -4.16 10.05 10.37
C ALA A 87 -3.92 11.32 11.22
N GLY A 88 -3.62 12.45 10.57
CA GLY A 88 -3.49 13.76 11.21
C GLY A 88 -4.78 14.22 11.91
N PHE A 89 -5.93 14.06 11.26
CA PHE A 89 -7.23 14.42 11.86
C PHE A 89 -7.65 13.50 13.02
N ILE A 90 -7.22 12.25 13.02
CA ILE A 90 -7.53 11.27 14.08
C ILE A 90 -6.62 11.48 15.31
N GLY A 91 -5.63 12.36 15.22
CA GLY A 91 -4.73 12.69 16.34
C GLY A 91 -3.72 11.59 16.64
N LEU A 92 -3.27 10.84 15.62
CA LEU A 92 -2.21 9.85 15.82
C LEU A 92 -0.91 10.56 16.25
N PRO A 93 -0.24 10.12 17.33
CA PRO A 93 0.87 10.87 17.96
C PRO A 93 1.99 11.25 16.98
N ALA A 94 2.31 10.35 16.04
CA ALA A 94 3.37 10.55 15.05
C ALA A 94 3.01 11.55 13.93
N SER A 95 1.76 12.02 13.87
CA SER A 95 1.29 13.03 12.90
C SER A 95 1.08 14.42 13.53
N SER A 96 1.36 14.57 14.83
CA SER A 96 1.20 15.83 15.56
C SER A 96 2.29 16.87 15.28
N THR A 97 3.40 16.46 14.65
CA THR A 97 4.54 17.33 14.30
C THR A 97 4.74 17.42 12.79
N ALA A 98 5.22 18.56 12.30
CA ALA A 98 5.50 18.78 10.87
C ALA A 98 6.50 17.73 10.31
N VAL A 99 7.48 17.33 11.11
CA VAL A 99 8.46 16.29 10.76
C VAL A 99 7.79 14.93 10.61
N GLY A 100 6.90 14.57 11.52
CA GLY A 100 6.16 13.30 11.47
C GLY A 100 5.22 13.19 10.27
N VAL A 101 4.57 14.30 9.89
CA VAL A 101 3.76 14.40 8.66
C VAL A 101 4.64 14.20 7.42
N LEU A 102 5.80 14.86 7.35
CA LEU A 102 6.73 14.72 6.24
C LEU A 102 7.23 13.28 6.10
N LEU A 103 7.55 12.62 7.22
CA LEU A 103 7.92 11.21 7.24
C LEU A 103 6.80 10.30 6.70
N HIS A 104 5.55 10.49 7.13
CA HIS A 104 4.42 9.73 6.62
C HIS A 104 4.22 9.92 5.11
N LEU A 105 4.47 11.13 4.59
CA LEU A 105 4.41 11.41 3.15
C LEU A 105 5.53 10.71 2.38
N ILE A 106 6.76 10.73 2.91
CA ILE A 106 7.90 10.01 2.31
C ILE A 106 7.62 8.51 2.31
N GLU A 107 7.11 7.96 3.41
CA GLU A 107 6.75 6.55 3.54
C GLU A 107 5.60 6.15 2.62
N ALA A 108 4.61 7.04 2.45
CA ALA A 108 3.55 6.85 1.47
C ALA A 108 4.12 6.79 0.04
N ALA A 109 5.01 7.72 -0.32
CA ALA A 109 5.64 7.72 -1.64
C ALA A 109 6.50 6.47 -1.87
N LEU A 110 7.34 6.08 -0.90
CA LEU A 110 8.15 4.87 -0.95
C LEU A 110 7.27 3.61 -1.06
N GLY A 111 6.23 3.53 -0.23
CA GLY A 111 5.29 2.42 -0.25
C GLY A 111 4.58 2.29 -1.60
N VAL A 112 4.19 3.42 -2.21
CA VAL A 112 3.60 3.42 -3.56
C VAL A 112 4.58 2.92 -4.61
N LEU A 113 5.82 3.41 -4.61
CA LEU A 113 6.84 2.97 -5.56
C LEU A 113 7.11 1.47 -5.44
N VAL A 114 7.30 0.98 -4.22
CA VAL A 114 7.55 -0.44 -3.95
C VAL A 114 6.32 -1.29 -4.32
N GLY A 115 5.12 -0.84 -3.96
CA GLY A 115 3.89 -1.58 -4.24
C GLY A 115 3.57 -1.67 -5.74
N LEU A 116 3.81 -0.60 -6.50
CA LEU A 116 3.68 -0.62 -7.95
C LEU A 116 4.73 -1.52 -8.61
N ALA A 117 5.99 -1.47 -8.15
CA ALA A 117 7.05 -2.34 -8.63
C ALA A 117 6.71 -3.82 -8.37
N LEU A 118 6.21 -4.15 -7.17
CA LEU A 118 5.79 -5.50 -6.82
C LEU A 118 4.59 -5.95 -7.65
N SER A 119 3.58 -5.09 -7.83
CA SER A 119 2.43 -5.38 -8.70
C SER A 119 2.88 -5.69 -10.13
N LYS A 120 3.86 -4.97 -10.66
CA LYS A 120 4.43 -5.21 -12.00
C LYS A 120 5.16 -6.55 -12.06
N ALA A 121 6.00 -6.87 -11.07
CA ALA A 121 6.71 -8.14 -11.00
C ALA A 121 5.75 -9.35 -10.89
N LEU A 122 4.69 -9.23 -10.10
CA LEU A 122 3.64 -10.25 -9.98
C LEU A 122 2.89 -10.45 -11.29
N ALA A 123 2.54 -9.37 -11.98
CA ALA A 123 1.87 -9.43 -13.28
C ALA A 123 2.73 -10.15 -14.33
N GLN A 124 4.03 -9.83 -14.39
CA GLN A 124 4.98 -10.47 -15.30
C GLN A 124 5.13 -11.98 -15.02
N ARG A 125 5.25 -12.38 -13.74
CA ARG A 125 5.30 -13.81 -13.37
C ARG A 125 4.06 -14.58 -13.84
N TRP A 126 2.87 -14.02 -13.67
CA TRP A 126 1.63 -14.68 -14.06
C TRP A 126 1.46 -14.81 -15.57
N GLU A 127 2.01 -13.89 -16.36
CA GLU A 127 2.02 -14.00 -17.82
C GLU A 127 2.90 -15.17 -18.29
N VAL A 128 4.09 -15.32 -17.70
CA VAL A 128 5.01 -16.43 -18.00
C VAL A 128 4.40 -17.78 -17.60
N ASP A 129 3.82 -17.90 -16.41
CA ASP A 129 3.14 -19.14 -15.98
C ASP A 129 1.92 -19.47 -16.87
N GLY A 130 1.25 -18.44 -17.39
CA GLY A 130 0.09 -18.57 -18.26
C GLY A 130 0.43 -19.08 -19.66
N SER A 131 1.52 -18.59 -20.27
CA SER A 131 2.00 -19.08 -21.56
C SER A 131 2.41 -20.55 -21.48
N ASP A 132 3.14 -20.91 -20.43
CA ASP A 132 3.62 -22.25 -20.15
C ASP A 132 2.49 -23.28 -19.98
N ARG A 133 1.37 -22.87 -19.37
CA ARG A 133 0.17 -23.72 -19.26
C ARG A 133 -0.56 -23.89 -20.58
N ARG A 134 -0.64 -22.83 -21.40
CA ARG A 134 -1.31 -22.89 -22.71
C ARG A 134 -0.56 -23.79 -23.69
N GLU A 135 0.76 -23.69 -23.74
CA GLU A 135 1.59 -24.55 -24.59
C GLU A 135 1.47 -26.03 -24.20
N ARG A 136 1.50 -26.35 -22.90
CA ARG A 136 1.29 -27.71 -22.40
C ARG A 136 -0.12 -28.24 -22.69
N GLY A 137 -1.13 -27.38 -22.61
CA GLY A 137 -2.51 -27.73 -22.95
C GLY A 137 -2.71 -27.98 -24.46
N ALA A 138 -2.05 -27.20 -25.31
CA ALA A 138 -2.07 -27.38 -26.77
C ALA A 138 -1.44 -28.72 -27.18
N TRP A 139 -0.28 -29.06 -26.60
CA TRP A 139 0.40 -30.35 -26.84
C TRP A 139 -0.43 -31.57 -26.47
N ARG A 140 -1.31 -31.47 -25.47
CA ARG A 140 -2.20 -32.57 -25.06
C ARG A 140 -3.41 -32.78 -25.97
N ARG A 141 -3.80 -31.78 -26.75
CA ARG A 141 -4.95 -31.89 -27.69
C ARG A 141 -4.54 -32.36 -29.08
N SER A 142 -3.25 -32.37 -29.40
CA SER A 142 -2.70 -32.79 -30.69
C SER A 142 -2.25 -34.25 -30.73
N ARG A 143 -2.58 -35.06 -29.72
CA ARG A 143 -2.39 -36.52 -29.67
C ARG A 143 -3.74 -37.18 -29.49
#